data_AF-A0A948C399-F1
#
_entry.id   AF-A0A948C399-F1
#
_cell.length_a   1.000
_cell.length_b   1.000
_cell.length_c   1.000
_cell.angle_alpha   90.00
_cell.angle_beta   90.00
_cell.angle_gamma   90.00
#
_symmetry.space_group_name_H-M   'P 1'
#
loop_
_entity.id
_entity.type
_entity.pdbx_description
1 polymer ?
#
loop_
_entity_poly.entity_id
_entity_poly.type
_entity_poly.pdbx_seq_one_letter_code
_entity_poly.pdbx_strand_id
1 'polypeptide(L)'
;MIFSKDGYVITNKHVVDDTEAKYSVVLYDGTIYNVDKIRFDDNLDIAVLKIVDDEGYMPADLIAAQIASMEDKVQIGQFALAIGNSLAEYQNSVTMGIISARNRELKINTSNLYI
;
A
#
# COMPACT_ATOMS: atom_id res chain seq x y z
N MET A 1 1.68 0.94 -2.59
CA MET A 1 2.61 2.09 -2.49
C MET A 1 4.04 1.59 -2.41
N ILE A 2 4.98 2.16 -3.17
CA ILE A 2 6.42 1.87 -3.00
C ILE A 2 6.92 2.61 -1.76
N PHE A 3 7.48 1.88 -0.80
CA PHE A 3 7.97 2.46 0.46
C PHE A 3 9.49 2.32 0.66
N SER A 4 10.17 1.56 -0.19
CA SER A 4 11.63 1.53 -0.26
C SER A 4 12.10 1.57 -1.71
N LYS A 5 13.22 2.25 -1.94
CA LYS A 5 13.91 2.28 -3.24
C LYS A 5 14.44 0.90 -3.65
N ASP A 6 14.54 -0.02 -2.70
CA ASP A 6 14.91 -1.41 -2.97
C ASP A 6 13.76 -2.22 -3.60
N GLY A 7 12.68 -1.61 -4.08
CA GLY A 7 11.57 -2.33 -4.72
C GLY A 7 10.65 -3.05 -3.73
N TYR A 8 10.42 -2.45 -2.55
CA TYR A 8 9.39 -2.94 -1.64
C TYR A 8 8.10 -2.12 -1.77
N VAL A 9 7.00 -2.83 -1.95
CA VAL A 9 5.65 -2.28 -2.10
C VAL A 9 4.79 -2.76 -0.94
N ILE A 10 4.03 -1.86 -0.33
CA ILE A 10 3.02 -2.19 0.68
C ILE A 10 1.61 -2.03 0.11
N THR A 11 0.73 -2.95 0.45
CA THR A 11 -0.68 -2.99 0.03
C THR A 11 -1.52 -3.71 1.11
N ASN A 12 -2.85 -3.74 0.92
CA ASN A 12 -3.71 -4.58 1.74
C ASN A 12 -3.55 -6.06 1.39
N LYS A 13 -3.63 -6.95 2.39
CA LYS A 13 -3.52 -8.39 2.16
C LYS A 13 -4.65 -8.91 1.28
N HIS A 14 -5.89 -8.44 1.46
CA HIS A 14 -7.03 -8.86 0.65
C HIS A 14 -6.92 -8.51 -0.84
N VAL A 15 -5.96 -7.66 -1.24
CA VAL A 15 -5.69 -7.36 -2.66
C VAL A 15 -4.83 -8.45 -3.30
N VAL A 16 -4.07 -9.20 -2.50
CA VAL A 16 -3.06 -10.18 -2.94
C VAL A 16 -3.21 -11.54 -2.25
N ASP A 17 -4.45 -11.93 -1.93
CA ASP A 17 -4.73 -13.14 -1.15
C ASP A 17 -4.91 -14.42 -1.98
N ASP A 18 -5.03 -14.30 -3.30
CA ASP A 18 -5.01 -15.43 -4.23
C ASP A 18 -3.58 -15.90 -4.49
N THR A 19 -3.21 -17.02 -3.89
CA THR A 19 -1.86 -17.59 -3.99
C THR A 19 -1.53 -18.19 -5.36
N GLU A 20 -2.54 -18.46 -6.19
CA GLU A 20 -2.37 -19.02 -7.53
C GLU A 20 -2.27 -17.92 -8.60
N ALA A 21 -2.66 -16.69 -8.25
CA ALA A 21 -2.57 -15.55 -9.15
C ALA A 21 -1.13 -15.06 -9.35
N LYS A 22 -0.87 -14.54 -10.55
CA LYS A 22 0.33 -13.77 -10.83
C LYS A 22 0.04 -12.29 -10.66
N TYR A 23 0.87 -11.61 -9.89
CA TYR A 23 0.74 -10.19 -9.62
C TYR A 23 1.83 -9.39 -10.34
N SER A 24 1.44 -8.20 -10.81
CA SER A 24 2.35 -7.18 -11.31
C SER A 24 2.01 -5.83 -10.69
N VAL A 25 3.01 -4.95 -10.64
CA VAL A 25 2.86 -3.57 -10.19
C VAL A 25 3.06 -2.65 -11.38
N VAL A 26 2.06 -1.83 -11.66
CA VAL A 26 2.10 -0.82 -12.72
C VAL A 26 2.33 0.55 -12.09
N LEU A 27 3.39 1.24 -12.51
CA LEU A 27 3.72 2.58 -12.04
C LEU A 27 2.90 3.65 -12.76
N TYR A 28 2.97 4.89 -12.26
CA TYR A 28 2.21 6.02 -12.80
C TYR A 28 2.56 6.37 -14.25
N ASP A 29 3.75 6.01 -14.71
CA ASP A 29 4.26 6.21 -16.07
C ASP A 29 3.96 5.02 -17.00
N GLY A 30 3.28 3.99 -16.49
CA GLY A 30 2.95 2.76 -17.21
C GLY A 30 4.01 1.67 -17.12
N THR A 31 5.16 1.90 -16.48
CA THR A 31 6.19 0.88 -16.27
C THR A 31 5.62 -0.29 -15.46
N ILE A 32 5.89 -1.52 -15.88
CA ILE A 32 5.39 -2.74 -15.25
C ILE A 32 6.56 -3.48 -14.59
N TYR A 33 6.36 -3.90 -13.34
CA TYR A 33 7.27 -4.78 -12.62
C TYR A 33 6.58 -6.06 -12.19
N ASN A 34 7.29 -7.17 -12.25
CA ASN A 34 6.82 -8.46 -11.77
C ASN A 34 6.97 -8.54 -10.25
N VAL A 35 6.10 -9.29 -9.59
CA VAL A 35 6.22 -9.57 -8.16
C VAL A 35 6.99 -10.88 -7.95
N ASP A 36 8.18 -10.78 -7.36
CA ASP A 36 9.03 -11.93 -7.02
C ASP A 36 8.55 -12.63 -5.74
N LYS A 37 8.14 -11.85 -4.74
CA LYS A 37 7.83 -12.38 -3.41
C LYS A 37 6.73 -11.59 -2.72
N ILE A 38 5.84 -12.32 -2.06
CA ILE A 38 4.76 -11.77 -1.23
C ILE A 38 4.95 -12.25 0.21
N ARG A 39 4.75 -11.35 1.17
CA ARG A 39 4.62 -11.64 2.61
C ARG A 39 3.43 -10.86 3.13
N PHE A 40 2.62 -11.46 4.00
CA PHE A 40 1.45 -10.80 4.55
C PHE A 40 1.21 -11.17 6.01
N ASP A 41 0.44 -10.34 6.69
CA ASP A 41 -0.08 -10.55 8.05
C ASP A 41 -1.61 -10.59 7.99
N ASP A 42 -2.20 -11.72 8.41
CA ASP A 42 -3.64 -11.95 8.33
C ASP A 42 -4.45 -11.10 9.33
N ASN A 43 -3.85 -10.68 10.45
CA ASN A 43 -4.56 -9.92 11.47
C ASN A 43 -4.63 -8.43 11.13
N LEU A 44 -3.60 -7.91 10.45
CA LEU A 44 -3.48 -6.49 10.12
C LEU A 44 -4.01 -6.13 8.73
N ASP A 45 -4.37 -7.13 7.91
CA ASP A 45 -4.71 -6.95 6.48
C ASP A 45 -3.61 -6.19 5.71
N ILE A 46 -2.34 -6.49 5.98
CA ILE A 46 -1.17 -5.88 5.35
C ILE A 46 -0.38 -6.92 4.56
N ALA A 47 0.06 -6.55 3.37
CA ALA A 47 1.00 -7.31 2.56
C ALA A 47 2.17 -6.44 2.07
N VAL A 48 3.36 -7.05 2.03
CA VAL A 48 4.59 -6.50 1.46
C VAL A 48 5.01 -7.35 0.27
N LEU A 49 5.22 -6.69 -0.86
CA LEU A 49 5.65 -7.27 -2.12
C LEU A 49 7.08 -6.84 -2.42
N LYS A 50 7.88 -7.76 -2.96
CA LYS A 50 9.17 -7.46 -3.60
C LYS A 50 8.96 -7.47 -5.11
N ILE A 51 9.31 -6.38 -5.77
CA ILE A 51 9.21 -6.24 -7.23
C ILE A 51 10.56 -6.37 -7.91
N VAL A 52 10.55 -6.87 -9.15
CA VAL A 52 11.70 -7.06 -10.03
C VAL A 52 11.32 -6.69 -11.47
N ASP A 53 12.31 -6.32 -12.28
CA ASP A 53 12.14 -6.12 -13.73
C ASP A 53 11.97 -7.45 -14.48
N ASP A 54 11.86 -7.38 -15.81
CA ASP A 54 11.66 -8.55 -16.67
C ASP A 54 12.87 -9.50 -16.69
N GLU A 55 14.05 -9.02 -16.31
CA GLU A 55 15.27 -9.82 -16.18
C GLU A 55 15.44 -10.40 -14.77
N GLY A 56 14.56 -10.04 -13.83
CA GLY A 56 14.59 -10.49 -12.44
C GLY A 56 15.49 -9.65 -11.53
N TYR A 57 15.97 -8.50 -11.99
CA TYR A 57 16.78 -7.60 -11.18
C TYR A 57 15.93 -6.60 -10.41
N MET A 58 16.52 -6.04 -9.36
CA MET A 58 15.90 -4.97 -8.60
C MET A 58 15.73 -3.74 -9.50
N PRO A 59 14.55 -3.10 -9.51
CA PRO A 59 14.34 -1.92 -10.35
C PRO A 59 15.33 -0.79 -10.02
N ALA A 60 15.86 -0.15 -11.07
CA ALA A 60 16.60 1.09 -10.94
C ALA A 60 15.64 2.28 -10.77
N ASP A 61 16.09 3.34 -10.09
CA ASP A 61 15.44 4.66 -10.07
C ASP A 61 14.01 4.74 -9.51
N LEU A 62 13.65 3.85 -8.57
CA LEU A 62 12.36 3.95 -7.88
C LEU A 62 12.26 5.19 -6.98
N ILE A 63 11.09 5.84 -7.04
CA ILE A 63 10.68 6.87 -6.09
C ILE A 63 9.89 6.20 -4.97
N ALA A 64 10.47 6.19 -3.77
CA ALA A 64 9.81 5.68 -2.57
C ALA A 64 9.07 6.82 -1.84
N ALA A 65 7.86 6.52 -1.39
CA ALA A 65 7.12 7.41 -0.51
C ALA A 65 7.82 7.54 0.84
N GLN A 66 7.85 8.76 1.38
CA GLN A 66 8.35 8.99 2.74
C GLN A 66 7.28 8.55 3.74
N ILE A 67 7.68 7.72 4.70
CA ILE A 67 6.83 7.34 5.83
C ILE A 67 7.10 8.32 6.97
N ALA A 68 6.03 8.93 7.49
CA ALA A 68 6.10 9.78 8.68
C ALA A 68 6.49 8.95 9.92
N SER A 69 7.22 9.58 10.84
CA SER A 69 7.61 8.94 12.10
C SER A 69 6.40 8.76 13.02
N MET A 70 6.52 7.88 14.02
CA MET A 70 5.49 7.75 15.06
C MET A 70 5.38 9.00 15.96
N GLU A 71 6.40 9.86 15.94
CA GLU A 71 6.41 11.13 16.67
C GLU A 71 5.59 12.21 15.95
N ASP A 72 5.37 12.06 14.64
CA ASP A 72 4.54 12.94 13.84
C ASP A 72 3.06 12.74 14.21
N LYS A 73 2.57 13.63 15.08
CA LYS A 73 1.20 13.55 15.59
C LYS A 73 0.20 14.08 14.56
N VAL A 74 -0.50 13.15 13.91
CA VAL A 74 -1.71 13.44 13.13
C VAL A 74 -2.80 14.00 14.06
N GLN A 75 -3.51 15.04 13.64
CA GLN A 75 -4.58 15.70 14.41
C GLN A 75 -5.91 15.63 13.68
N ILE A 76 -7.00 15.51 14.44
CA ILE A 76 -8.36 15.60 13.89
C ILE A 76 -8.55 17.00 13.29
N GLY A 77 -9.14 17.07 12.09
CA GLY A 77 -9.34 18.29 11.33
C GLY A 77 -8.19 18.65 10.38
N GLN A 78 -7.03 17.97 10.45
CA GLN A 78 -5.97 18.14 9.44
C GLN A 78 -6.44 17.67 8.06
N PHE A 79 -5.99 18.35 7.01
CA PHE A 79 -6.23 17.89 5.64
C PHE A 79 -5.54 16.54 5.39
N ALA A 80 -6.21 15.70 4.63
CA ALA A 80 -5.69 14.41 4.19
C ALA A 80 -5.94 14.24 2.69
N LEU A 81 -4.96 13.63 2.01
CA LEU A 81 -5.09 13.19 0.62
C LEU A 81 -5.06 11.66 0.60
N ALA A 82 -6.06 11.06 -0.04
CA ALA A 82 -6.09 9.64 -0.33
C ALA A 82 -5.73 9.45 -1.82
N ILE A 83 -4.72 8.63 -2.09
CA ILE A 83 -4.25 8.31 -3.44
C ILE A 83 -4.46 6.82 -3.67
N GLY A 84 -5.09 6.45 -4.77
CA GLY A 84 -5.35 5.06 -5.10
C GLY A 84 -5.90 4.85 -6.50
N ASN A 85 -6.16 3.59 -6.85
CA ASN A 85 -6.83 3.23 -8.09
C ASN A 85 -8.26 2.79 -7.75
N SER A 86 -9.24 3.61 -8.12
CA SER A 86 -10.63 3.34 -7.79
C SER A 86 -11.29 2.57 -8.92
N LEU A 87 -11.97 1.47 -8.57
CA LEU A 87 -12.73 0.62 -9.50
C LEU A 87 -11.91 0.00 -10.65
N ALA A 88 -10.57 0.04 -10.58
CA ALA A 88 -9.63 -0.30 -11.66
C ALA A 88 -9.80 0.51 -12.98
N GLU A 89 -10.86 1.33 -13.09
CA GLU A 89 -11.15 2.22 -14.22
C GLU A 89 -10.52 3.61 -14.03
N TYR A 90 -10.41 4.07 -12.79
CA TYR A 90 -9.88 5.40 -12.46
C TYR A 90 -8.47 5.29 -11.88
N GLN A 91 -7.50 5.06 -12.77
CA GLN A 91 -6.09 4.98 -12.41
C GLN A 91 -5.60 6.28 -11.78
N ASN A 92 -4.80 6.18 -10.72
CA ASN A 92 -4.13 7.30 -10.04
C ASN A 92 -5.11 8.40 -9.55
N SER A 93 -6.24 8.00 -8.99
CA SER A 93 -7.23 8.91 -8.40
C SER A 93 -6.73 9.52 -7.10
N VAL A 94 -7.01 10.81 -6.92
CA VAL A 94 -6.72 11.57 -5.69
C VAL A 94 -8.02 12.11 -5.10
N THR A 95 -8.26 11.86 -3.82
CA THR A 95 -9.40 12.41 -3.07
C THR A 95 -8.88 13.26 -1.91
N MET A 96 -9.44 14.45 -1.71
CA MET A 96 -9.12 15.33 -0.59
C MET A 96 -10.20 15.26 0.48
N GLY A 97 -9.77 15.24 1.74
CA GLY A 97 -10.66 15.27 2.90
C GLY A 97 -9.95 15.78 4.15
N ILE A 98 -10.49 15.42 5.30
CA ILE A 98 -9.90 15.73 6.62
C ILE A 98 -9.79 14.47 7.48
N ILE A 99 -8.85 14.46 8.40
CA ILE A 99 -8.76 13.46 9.46
C ILE A 99 -9.98 13.63 10.36
N SER A 100 -10.92 12.70 10.29
CA SER A 100 -12.20 12.80 11.00
C SER A 100 -12.17 12.22 12.41
N ALA A 101 -11.29 11.26 12.68
CA ALA A 101 -11.09 10.63 13.99
C ALA A 101 -9.72 9.93 14.05
N ARG A 102 -9.32 9.49 15.25
CA ARG A 102 -8.12 8.67 15.50
C ARG A 102 -8.48 7.50 16.42
N ASN A 103 -7.69 6.43 16.37
CA ASN A 103 -7.84 5.24 17.23
C ASN A 103 -9.27 4.69 17.16
N ARG A 104 -9.80 4.52 15.95
CA ARG A 104 -11.12 3.90 15.80
C ARG A 104 -11.02 2.44 16.19
N GLU A 105 -11.89 2.04 17.11
CA GLU A 105 -12.07 0.64 17.45
C GLU A 105 -12.82 -0.05 16.31
N LEU A 106 -12.15 -0.98 15.64
CA LEU A 106 -12.77 -1.91 14.72
C LEU A 106 -13.00 -3.23 15.47
N LYS A 107 -14.26 -3.62 15.59
CA LYS A 107 -14.62 -4.96 16.08
C LYS A 107 -14.52 -5.94 14.92
N ILE A 108 -13.43 -6.70 14.87
CA ILE A 108 -13.29 -7.82 13.95
C ILE A 108 -13.49 -9.08 14.78
N ASN A 109 -14.58 -9.81 14.51
CA ASN A 109 -15.04 -11.03 15.19
C ASN A 109 -14.11 -11.57 16.29
N THR A 110 -14.35 -11.09 17.53
CA THR A 110 -13.75 -11.49 18.82
C THR A 110 -12.49 -10.74 19.28
N SER A 111 -11.93 -9.82 18.50
CA SER A 111 -10.77 -9.00 18.89
C SER A 111 -10.98 -7.50 18.61
N ASN A 112 -10.44 -6.66 19.48
CA ASN A 112 -10.41 -5.21 19.28
C ASN A 112 -9.13 -4.82 18.53
N LEU A 113 -9.28 -4.26 17.34
CA LEU A 113 -8.20 -3.64 16.58
C LEU A 113 -8.38 -2.12 16.59
N TYR A 114 -7.31 -1.37 16.82
CA TYR A 114 -7.32 0.09 16.76
C TYR A 114 -6.61 0.55 15.48
N ILE A 115 -7.28 1.39 14.69
CA ILE A 115 -6.71 2.06 13.49
C ILE A 115 -6.68 3.58 13.63
#